data_AF-A0A8J5GUV4-F1
#
_entry.id   AF-A0A8J5GUV4-F1
#
_cell.length_a   1.000
_cell.length_b   1.000
_cell.length_c   1.000
_cell.angle_alpha   90.00
_cell.angle_beta   90.00
_cell.angle_gamma   90.00
#
_symmetry.space_group_name_H-M   'P 1'
#
loop_
_entity.id
_entity.type
_entity.pdbx_description
1 polymer ?
#
loop_
_entity_poly.entity_id
_entity_poly.type
_entity_poly.pdbx_seq_one_letter_code
_entity_poly.pdbx_strand_id
1 'polypeptide(L)'
;MAPKPLDYKLLIENVKKVAYAVKGELYLRASELQKEGKKVMILSHTQFSLIVPQHDLSGSIVQAPFLLDDPNVELLFLADVIARAKHYLSLNSGGLGRAIREA
;
A
#
# COMPACT_ATOMS: atom_id res chain seq x y z
N MET A 1 -4.48 43.22 6.23
CA MET A 1 -3.91 41.94 6.72
C MET A 1 -4.32 40.87 5.72
N ALA A 2 -3.38 40.32 4.95
CA ALA A 2 -3.70 39.35 3.90
C ALA A 2 -4.35 38.10 4.53
N PRO A 3 -5.42 37.54 3.93
CA PRO A 3 -6.02 36.32 4.44
C PRO A 3 -4.96 35.22 4.45
N LYS A 4 -4.78 34.56 5.61
CA LYS A 4 -3.91 33.39 5.72
C LYS A 4 -4.36 32.38 4.66
N PRO A 5 -3.47 31.94 3.75
CA PRO A 5 -3.85 30.93 2.78
C PRO A 5 -4.20 29.66 3.56
N LEU A 6 -5.41 29.14 3.35
CA LEU A 6 -5.95 27.94 4.01
C LEU A 6 -6.47 28.10 5.45
N ASP A 7 -7.29 29.12 5.72
CA ASP A 7 -8.09 29.16 6.96
C ASP A 7 -9.30 28.19 6.89
N TYR A 8 -9.61 27.50 7.99
CA TYR A 8 -10.71 26.53 8.08
C TYR A 8 -12.05 27.12 7.65
N LYS A 9 -12.25 28.41 7.90
CA LYS A 9 -13.47 29.15 7.51
C LYS A 9 -13.66 29.18 5.99
N LEU A 10 -12.58 29.22 5.23
CA LEU A 10 -12.57 29.28 3.76
C LEU A 10 -12.68 27.90 3.10
N LEU A 11 -12.69 26.81 3.87
CA LEU A 11 -12.89 25.47 3.32
C LEU A 11 -14.32 25.28 2.80
N ILE A 12 -14.41 24.49 1.73
CA ILE A 12 -15.67 24.07 1.10
C ILE A 12 -16.56 23.39 2.16
N GLU A 13 -17.84 23.77 2.20
CA GLU A 13 -18.78 23.27 3.22
C GLU A 13 -18.94 21.75 3.20
N ASN A 14 -18.84 21.12 2.03
CA ASN A 14 -18.93 19.66 1.89
C ASN A 14 -17.76 18.97 2.60
N VAL A 15 -16.56 19.55 2.60
CA VAL A 15 -15.40 19.01 3.30
C VAL A 15 -15.59 19.11 4.81
N LYS A 16 -16.29 20.14 5.30
CA LYS A 16 -16.63 20.31 6.72
C LYS A 16 -17.65 19.28 7.22
N LYS A 17 -18.50 18.73 6.33
CA LYS A 17 -19.55 17.75 6.67
C LYS A 17 -19.09 16.29 6.53
N VAL A 18 -18.06 16.02 5.73
CA VAL A 18 -17.57 14.65 5.49
C VAL A 18 -16.75 14.16 6.68
N ALA A 19 -17.16 13.03 7.26
CA ALA A 19 -16.42 12.35 8.32
C ALA A 19 -15.89 11.00 7.81
N TYR A 20 -14.59 10.75 7.98
CA TYR A 20 -13.96 9.48 7.63
C TYR A 20 -13.75 8.64 8.90
N ALA A 21 -14.70 7.76 9.19
CA ALA A 21 -14.72 6.99 10.45
C ALA A 21 -13.54 6.01 10.61
N VAL A 22 -13.00 5.48 9.50
CA VAL A 22 -11.96 4.43 9.52
C VAL A 22 -10.61 4.96 10.02
N LYS A 23 -10.24 6.21 9.66
CA LYS A 23 -9.08 6.92 10.23
C LYS A 23 -9.53 8.20 10.93
N GLY A 24 -10.60 8.07 11.71
CA GLY A 24 -11.15 9.17 12.48
C GLY A 24 -10.40 9.39 13.80
N GLU A 25 -11.10 9.98 14.75
CA GLU A 25 -10.56 10.40 16.06
C GLU A 25 -9.97 9.23 16.86
N LEU A 26 -10.60 8.05 16.79
CA LEU A 26 -10.12 6.86 17.49
C LEU A 26 -8.76 6.39 16.97
N TYR A 27 -8.51 6.49 15.67
CA TYR A 27 -7.21 6.20 15.07
C TYR A 27 -6.15 7.23 15.48
N LEU A 28 -6.52 8.51 15.55
CA LEU A 28 -5.61 9.57 15.99
C LEU A 28 -5.19 9.39 17.46
N ARG A 29 -6.15 9.09 18.34
CA ARG A 29 -5.87 8.76 19.75
C ARG A 29 -5.02 7.50 19.90
N ALA A 30 -5.29 6.47 19.09
CA ALA A 30 -4.45 5.28 19.03
C ALA A 30 -3.00 5.61 18.62
N SER A 31 -2.80 6.53 17.67
CA SER A 31 -1.46 6.97 17.23
C SER A 31 -0.72 7.79 18.29
N GLU A 32 -1.42 8.61 19.06
CA GLU A 32 -0.83 9.32 20.22
C GLU A 32 -0.36 8.32 21.28
N LEU A 33 -1.20 7.35 21.64
CA LEU A 33 -0.87 6.29 22.59
C LEU A 33 0.29 5.40 22.09
N GLN A 34 0.41 5.21 20.78
CA GLN A 34 1.55 4.52 20.17
C GLN A 34 2.85 5.32 20.34
N LYS A 35 2.82 6.66 20.17
CA LYS A 35 3.96 7.54 20.42
C LYS A 35 4.37 7.58 21.89
N GLU A 36 3.40 7.45 22.80
CA GLU A 36 3.63 7.30 24.24
C GLU A 36 4.23 5.93 24.63
N GLY A 37 4.44 5.03 23.67
CA GLY A 37 5.05 3.72 23.90
C GLY A 37 4.10 2.66 24.45
N LYS A 38 2.79 2.92 24.48
CA LYS A 38 1.79 1.93 24.89
C LYS A 38 1.51 0.98 23.72
N LYS A 39 1.32 -0.30 24.03
CA LYS A 39 1.03 -1.34 23.03
C LYS A 39 -0.41 -1.19 22.55
N VAL A 40 -0.61 -0.45 21.47
CA VAL A 40 -1.91 -0.26 20.81
C VAL A 40 -2.04 -1.25 19.66
N MET A 41 -3.15 -1.99 19.64
CA MET A 41 -3.44 -2.98 18.61
C MET A 41 -4.52 -2.43 17.68
N ILE A 42 -4.12 -1.97 16.49
CA ILE A 42 -5.04 -1.40 15.50
C ILE A 42 -5.58 -2.52 14.62
N LEU A 43 -6.86 -2.86 14.77
CA LEU A 43 -7.53 -3.96 14.06
C LEU A 43 -8.23 -3.53 12.76
N SER A 44 -7.93 -2.35 12.21
CA SER A 44 -8.59 -1.85 11.00
C SER A 44 -8.08 -2.52 9.71
N HIS A 45 -8.90 -2.40 8.65
CA HIS A 45 -9.06 -3.26 7.47
C HIS A 45 -7.82 -3.76 6.68
N THR A 46 -6.59 -3.33 6.93
CA THR A 46 -5.45 -3.73 6.06
C THR A 46 -4.10 -3.97 6.72
N GLN A 47 -3.96 -3.91 8.05
CA GLN A 47 -2.62 -4.02 8.67
C GLN A 47 -2.49 -4.99 9.85
N PHE A 48 -3.49 -5.82 10.13
CA PHE A 48 -3.30 -6.91 11.07
C PHE A 48 -2.67 -8.12 10.39
N SER A 49 -1.34 -8.18 10.38
CA SER A 49 -0.54 -9.35 9.99
C SER A 49 -0.61 -10.48 11.03
N LEU A 50 -1.79 -10.80 11.57
CA LEU A 50 -2.03 -12.13 12.19
C LEU A 50 -2.35 -13.19 11.15
N ILE A 51 -2.69 -12.78 9.92
CA ILE A 51 -2.57 -13.66 8.77
C ILE A 51 -1.09 -13.60 8.43
N VAL A 52 -0.35 -14.69 8.74
CA VAL A 52 0.96 -14.98 8.13
C VAL A 52 0.83 -14.54 6.68
N PRO A 53 1.57 -13.51 6.20
CA PRO A 53 1.48 -13.15 4.80
C PRO A 53 1.80 -14.44 4.07
N GLN A 54 0.80 -15.03 3.41
CA GLN A 54 1.08 -16.01 2.38
C GLN A 54 2.10 -15.29 1.53
N HIS A 55 3.32 -15.83 1.55
CA HIS A 55 4.48 -15.26 0.91
C HIS A 55 4.14 -15.15 -0.57
N ASP A 56 3.46 -14.07 -0.96
CA ASP A 56 3.08 -13.80 -2.33
C ASP A 56 4.32 -13.23 -3.01
N LEU A 57 5.34 -14.09 -3.06
CA LEU A 57 6.63 -13.84 -3.68
C LEU A 57 6.43 -13.52 -5.17
N SER A 58 5.27 -13.86 -5.76
CA SER A 58 4.94 -13.52 -7.14
C SER A 58 4.92 -12.02 -7.39
N GLY A 59 4.42 -11.23 -6.42
CA GLY A 59 4.40 -9.77 -6.49
C GLY A 59 5.80 -9.17 -6.64
N SER A 60 6.81 -9.76 -6.01
CA SER A 60 8.19 -9.28 -6.10
C SER A 60 8.79 -9.48 -7.50
N ILE A 61 8.50 -10.60 -8.16
CA ILE A 61 8.96 -10.87 -9.53
C ILE A 61 8.24 -9.97 -10.54
N VAL A 62 6.94 -9.73 -10.35
CA VAL A 62 6.17 -8.86 -11.27
C VAL A 62 6.60 -7.39 -11.13
N GLN A 63 7.01 -6.95 -9.94
CA GLN A 63 7.61 -5.62 -9.74
C GLN A 63 9.04 -5.51 -10.29
N ALA A 64 9.80 -6.60 -10.28
CA ALA A 64 11.19 -6.68 -10.75
C ALA A 64 11.38 -7.81 -11.78
N PRO A 65 10.97 -7.64 -13.04
CA PRO A 65 11.00 -8.70 -14.06
C PRO A 65 12.40 -9.25 -14.36
N PHE A 66 13.45 -8.44 -14.15
CA PHE A 66 14.86 -8.85 -14.33
C PHE A 66 15.28 -10.00 -13.41
N LEU A 67 14.51 -10.26 -12.35
CA LEU A 67 14.79 -11.37 -11.43
C LEU A 67 14.51 -12.74 -12.06
N LEU A 68 13.77 -12.79 -13.18
CA LEU A 68 13.56 -14.02 -13.96
C LEU A 68 14.79 -14.44 -14.78
N ASP A 69 15.72 -13.51 -15.02
CA ASP A 69 16.93 -13.75 -15.80
C ASP A 69 18.11 -14.24 -14.93
N ASP A 70 17.95 -14.22 -13.60
CA ASP A 70 18.98 -14.67 -12.67
C ASP A 70 19.04 -16.21 -12.60
N PRO A 71 20.23 -16.83 -12.71
CA PRO A 71 20.37 -18.29 -12.64
C PRO A 71 19.95 -18.89 -11.29
N ASN A 72 19.84 -18.09 -10.22
CA ASN A 72 19.41 -18.50 -8.89
C ASN A 72 17.91 -18.27 -8.65
N VAL A 73 17.14 -17.83 -9.66
CA VAL A 73 15.71 -17.56 -9.49
C VAL A 73 14.94 -18.78 -9.00
N GLU A 74 15.33 -19.99 -9.43
CA GLU A 74 14.73 -21.25 -9.00
C GLU A 74 15.09 -21.66 -7.57
N LEU A 75 16.15 -21.08 -7.00
CA LEU A 75 16.53 -21.24 -5.59
C LEU A 75 15.79 -20.26 -4.68
N LEU A 76 15.46 -19.08 -5.19
CA LEU A 76 14.79 -18.02 -4.44
C LEU A 76 13.26 -18.11 -4.49
N PHE A 77 12.71 -18.71 -5.56
CA PHE A 77 11.27 -18.76 -5.83
C PHE A 77 10.79 -20.15 -6.18
N LEU A 78 9.60 -20.52 -5.70
CA LEU A 78 8.92 -21.75 -6.11
C LEU A 78 8.58 -21.71 -7.61
N ALA A 79 8.67 -22.84 -8.31
CA ALA A 79 8.39 -22.93 -9.75
C ALA A 79 6.99 -22.39 -10.15
N ASP A 80 5.99 -22.63 -9.30
CA ASP A 80 4.62 -22.12 -9.47
C ASP A 80 4.52 -20.59 -9.36
N VAL A 81 5.36 -19.97 -8.53
CA VAL A 81 5.47 -18.51 -8.41
C VAL A 81 6.07 -17.90 -9.68
N ILE A 82 7.09 -18.55 -10.24
CA ILE A 82 7.74 -18.14 -11.50
C ILE A 82 6.73 -18.25 -12.66
N ALA A 83 5.98 -19.35 -12.75
CA ALA A 83 4.97 -19.56 -13.77
C ALA A 83 3.86 -18.49 -13.72
N ARG A 84 3.34 -18.19 -12.52
CA ARG A 84 2.36 -17.11 -12.31
C ARG A 84 2.93 -15.75 -12.70
N ALA A 85 4.15 -15.42 -12.29
CA ALA A 85 4.77 -14.14 -12.62
C ALA A 85 4.93 -13.96 -14.13
N LYS A 86 5.39 -14.99 -14.85
CA LYS A 86 5.47 -14.99 -16.33
C LYS A 86 4.10 -14.78 -16.98
N HIS A 87 3.06 -15.44 -16.45
CA HIS A 87 1.69 -15.24 -16.92
C HIS A 87 1.21 -13.80 -16.72
N TYR A 88 1.41 -13.21 -15.54
CA TYR A 88 1.03 -11.81 -15.27
C TYR A 88 1.79 -10.80 -16.14
N LEU A 89 3.08 -11.04 -16.40
CA LEU A 89 3.88 -10.19 -17.29
C LEU A 89 3.42 -10.29 -18.74
N SER A 90 2.98 -11.47 -19.19
CA SER A 90 2.43 -11.66 -20.54
C SER A 90 1.13 -10.89 -20.78
N LEU A 91 0.33 -10.68 -19.73
CA LEU A 91 -0.92 -9.92 -19.79
C LEU A 91 -0.68 -8.39 -19.82
N ASN A 92 0.46 -7.93 -19.31
CA ASN A 92 0.79 -6.51 -19.18
C ASN A 92 2.16 -6.20 -19.79
N SER A 93 2.19 -6.01 -21.11
CA SER A 93 3.40 -5.81 -21.94
C SER A 93 4.26 -4.56 -21.63
N GLY A 94 3.96 -3.80 -20.57
CA GLY A 94 4.75 -2.65 -20.12
C GLY A 94 5.08 -2.62 -18.62
N GLY A 95 4.82 -3.70 -17.90
CA GLY A 95 5.00 -3.75 -16.45
C GLY A 95 4.01 -2.88 -15.68
N LEU A 96 3.99 -3.03 -14.35
CA LEU A 96 3.07 -2.34 -13.44
C LEU A 96 3.20 -0.80 -13.47
N GLY A 97 4.31 -0.26 -13.99
CA GLY A 97 4.61 1.19 -13.98
C GLY A 97 4.25 1.96 -15.26
N ARG A 98 3.85 1.30 -16.35
CA ARG A 98 3.63 1.99 -17.64
C ARG A 98 2.49 3.01 -17.60
N ALA A 99 1.41 2.71 -16.86
CA ALA A 99 0.27 3.63 -16.72
C ALA A 99 0.62 4.97 -16.04
N ILE A 100 1.75 5.04 -15.31
CA ILE A 100 2.22 6.26 -14.62
C ILE A 100 3.13 7.10 -15.52
N ARG A 101 3.76 6.51 -16.54
CA ARG A 101 4.64 7.22 -17.49
C ARG A 101 3.89 7.84 -18.68
N GLU A 102 2.67 7.38 -18.96
CA GLU A 102 1.85 7.85 -20.08
C GLU A 102 0.75 8.85 -19.64
N ALA A 103 0.74 9.28 -18.36
CA ALA A 103 -0.19 10.26 -17.79
C ALA A 103 0.55 11.54 -17.36
#